data_AF-A0A9P1CM76-F1
#
_entry.id   AF-A0A9P1CM76-F1
#
_cell.length_a   1.000
_cell.length_b   1.000
_cell.length_c   1.000
_cell.angle_alpha   90.00
_cell.angle_beta   90.00
_cell.angle_gamma   90.00
#
_symmetry.space_group_name_H-M   'P 1'
#
loop_
_entity.id
_entity.type
_entity.pdbx_description
1 polymer ?
#
loop_
_entity_poly.entity_id
_entity_poly.type
_entity_poly.pdbx_seq_one_letter_code
_entity_poly.pdbx_strand_id
1 'polypeptide(L)'
;LLAPEEIWQRWHSLSASAVAWSLDTLATADPARRGEPPEPPETWHSQALQMLCVAEILTRPEVAETYNCHDTPLRPFLRALCHGGLGHYYQLRNKPRAAVRFLEQGANGQAKWAHPAILLNLSAVHLRLKEPGKALSYLCQVVLALRSGTGPLCQASMAEVETALRAAGTAVSAVLGPPKEVAHQA
;
A
#
# COMPACT_ATOMS: atom_id res chain seq x y z
N LEU A 1 -17.50 -3.56 -33.24
CA LEU A 1 -17.27 -3.90 -31.82
C LEU A 1 -15.83 -4.36 -31.71
N LEU A 2 -15.05 -3.81 -30.78
CA LEU A 2 -13.65 -4.22 -30.57
C LEU A 2 -13.59 -5.69 -30.13
N ALA A 3 -12.50 -6.39 -30.44
CA ALA A 3 -12.31 -7.75 -29.97
C ALA A 3 -12.15 -7.76 -28.43
N PRO A 4 -12.63 -8.80 -27.72
CA PRO A 4 -12.51 -8.88 -26.26
C PRO A 4 -11.06 -8.72 -25.75
N GLU A 5 -10.09 -9.25 -26.49
CA GLU A 5 -8.66 -9.12 -26.19
C GLU A 5 -8.17 -7.66 -26.28
N GLU A 6 -8.65 -6.90 -27.26
CA GLU A 6 -8.31 -5.48 -27.41
C GLU A 6 -8.90 -4.64 -26.28
N ILE A 7 -10.12 -4.97 -25.84
CA ILE A 7 -10.77 -4.31 -24.70
C ILE A 7 -9.97 -4.55 -23.42
N TRP A 8 -9.56 -5.80 -23.17
CA TRP A 8 -8.72 -6.16 -22.04
C TRP A 8 -7.38 -5.44 -22.06
N GLN A 9 -6.67 -5.44 -23.21
CA GLN A 9 -5.38 -4.76 -23.34
C GLN A 9 -5.50 -3.25 -23.07
N ARG A 10 -6.54 -2.60 -23.58
CA ARG A 10 -6.78 -1.17 -23.34
C ARG A 10 -7.11 -0.87 -21.88
N TRP A 11 -8.00 -1.67 -21.27
CA TRP A 11 -8.34 -1.53 -19.85
C TRP A 11 -7.10 -1.70 -18.97
N HIS A 12 -6.29 -2.73 -19.23
CA HIS A 12 -5.06 -2.99 -18.50
C HIS A 12 -4.06 -1.85 -18.68
N SER A 13 -3.79 -1.43 -19.92
CA SER A 13 -2.82 -0.37 -20.22
C SER A 13 -3.23 0.96 -19.62
N LEU A 14 -4.52 1.31 -19.67
CA LEU A 14 -5.05 2.53 -19.06
C LEU A 14 -4.91 2.49 -17.54
N SER A 15 -5.30 1.39 -16.90
CA SER A 15 -5.23 1.25 -15.44
C SER A 15 -3.78 1.24 -14.95
N ALA A 16 -2.90 0.48 -15.61
CA ALA A 16 -1.50 0.39 -15.26
C ALA A 16 -0.74 1.71 -15.47
N SER A 17 -0.98 2.40 -16.58
CA SER A 17 -0.36 3.71 -16.85
C SER A 17 -0.84 4.78 -15.86
N ALA A 18 -2.13 4.81 -15.54
CA ALA A 18 -2.68 5.71 -14.53
C ALA A 18 -2.03 5.49 -13.16
N VAL A 19 -1.88 4.22 -12.73
CA VAL A 19 -1.21 3.87 -11.47
C VAL A 19 0.27 4.26 -11.51
N ALA A 20 1.00 3.83 -12.55
CA ALA A 20 2.44 4.05 -12.64
C ALA A 20 2.80 5.54 -12.65
N TRP A 21 2.14 6.33 -13.49
CA TRP A 21 2.36 7.77 -13.59
C TRP A 21 2.03 8.47 -12.27
N SER A 22 0.92 8.10 -11.62
CA SER A 22 0.52 8.73 -10.35
C SER A 22 1.49 8.41 -9.22
N LEU A 23 1.95 7.17 -9.12
CA LEU A 23 2.91 6.76 -8.09
C LEU A 23 4.27 7.46 -8.29
N ASP A 24 4.74 7.56 -9.54
CA ASP A 24 5.98 8.27 -9.87
C ASP A 24 5.87 9.77 -9.55
N THR A 25 4.75 10.38 -9.91
CA THR A 25 4.45 11.78 -9.57
C THR A 25 4.45 11.98 -8.05
N LEU A 26 3.80 11.12 -7.28
CA LEU A 26 3.75 11.26 -5.82
C LEU A 26 5.11 10.99 -5.16
N ALA A 27 5.88 10.04 -5.66
CA ALA A 27 7.21 9.72 -5.13
C ALA A 27 8.24 10.84 -5.37
N THR A 28 8.11 11.56 -6.49
CA THR A 28 8.96 12.70 -6.83
C THR A 28 8.45 14.00 -6.22
N ALA A 29 7.17 14.11 -5.86
CA ALA A 29 6.55 15.36 -5.40
C ALA A 29 6.78 15.71 -3.93
N ASP A 30 7.56 14.92 -3.18
CA ASP A 30 7.95 15.27 -1.81
C ASP A 30 8.86 16.52 -1.81
N PRO A 31 8.38 17.68 -1.30
CA PRO A 31 9.17 18.92 -1.31
C PRO A 31 10.43 18.82 -0.46
N ALA A 32 10.50 17.86 0.49
CA ALA A 32 11.71 17.60 1.27
C ALA A 32 12.88 17.06 0.43
N ARG A 33 12.61 16.53 -0.79
CA ARG A 33 13.64 16.03 -1.71
C ARG A 33 14.11 17.06 -2.74
N ARG A 34 13.32 18.09 -3.04
CA ARG A 34 13.59 18.96 -4.20
C ARG A 34 14.46 20.17 -3.91
N GLY A 35 14.56 20.64 -2.66
CA GLY A 35 15.38 21.83 -2.33
C GLY A 35 15.01 23.11 -3.12
N GLU A 36 13.88 23.10 -3.81
CA GLU A 36 13.43 24.13 -4.74
C GLU A 36 12.18 24.85 -4.19
N PRO A 37 11.97 26.13 -4.55
CA PRO A 37 10.81 26.88 -4.11
C PRO A 37 9.51 26.22 -4.62
N PRO A 38 8.41 26.27 -3.85
CA PRO A 38 7.16 25.63 -4.23
C PRO A 38 6.52 26.37 -5.42
N GLU A 39 6.80 25.95 -6.65
CA GLU A 39 5.86 26.13 -7.76
C GLU A 39 4.50 25.53 -7.35
N PRO A 40 3.36 26.11 -7.78
CA PRO A 40 2.05 25.83 -7.18
C PRO A 40 1.78 24.31 -7.19
N PRO A 41 1.93 23.63 -6.04
CA PRO A 41 2.04 22.17 -5.99
C PRO A 41 0.68 21.48 -6.16
N GLU A 42 -0.40 22.25 -6.36
CA GLU A 42 -1.76 21.73 -6.36
C GLU A 42 -2.15 21.01 -7.64
N THR A 43 -1.61 21.38 -8.80
CA THR A 43 -2.06 20.85 -10.11
C THR A 43 -1.65 19.39 -10.29
N TRP A 44 -0.37 19.05 -10.13
CA TRP A 44 0.13 17.68 -10.36
C TRP A 44 -0.34 16.70 -9.29
N HIS A 45 -0.40 17.12 -8.03
CA HIS A 45 -0.96 16.30 -6.96
C HIS A 45 -2.45 16.02 -7.20
N SER A 46 -3.20 17.00 -7.67
CA SER A 46 -4.63 16.82 -7.99
C SER A 46 -4.82 15.92 -9.21
N GLN A 47 -3.97 16.04 -10.22
CA GLN A 47 -3.97 15.14 -11.38
C GLN A 47 -3.61 13.70 -10.99
N ALA A 48 -2.58 13.50 -10.16
CA ALA A 48 -2.23 12.17 -9.64
C ALA A 48 -3.37 11.55 -8.82
N LEU A 49 -4.08 12.36 -8.01
CA LEU A 49 -5.28 11.91 -7.32
C LEU A 49 -6.38 11.49 -8.30
N GLN A 50 -6.66 12.31 -9.33
CA GLN A 50 -7.68 12.00 -10.34
C GLN A 50 -7.35 10.69 -11.07
N MET A 51 -6.10 10.50 -11.48
CA MET A 51 -5.63 9.31 -12.16
C MET A 51 -5.72 8.06 -11.26
N LEU A 52 -5.38 8.18 -9.97
CA LEU A 52 -5.59 7.10 -8.99
C LEU A 52 -7.08 6.77 -8.79
N CYS A 53 -7.95 7.77 -8.75
CA CYS A 53 -9.40 7.56 -8.65
C CYS A 53 -9.97 6.88 -9.90
N VAL A 54 -9.51 7.27 -11.09
CA VAL A 54 -9.90 6.59 -12.35
C VAL A 54 -9.45 5.13 -12.32
N ALA A 55 -8.20 4.87 -11.96
CA ALA A 55 -7.69 3.50 -11.86
C ALA A 55 -8.42 2.67 -10.77
N GLU A 56 -8.79 3.29 -9.64
CA GLU A 56 -9.60 2.64 -8.61
C GLU A 56 -10.97 2.25 -9.15
N ILE A 57 -11.68 3.16 -9.83
CA ILE A 57 -12.99 2.90 -10.44
C ILE A 57 -12.89 1.78 -11.47
N LEU A 58 -11.90 1.83 -12.36
CA LEU A 58 -11.70 0.82 -13.40
C LEU A 58 -11.39 -0.57 -12.84
N THR A 59 -10.79 -0.65 -11.65
CA THR A 59 -10.42 -1.92 -10.99
C THR A 59 -11.50 -2.45 -10.03
N ARG A 60 -12.64 -1.77 -9.92
CA ARG A 60 -13.83 -2.27 -9.23
C ARG A 60 -14.41 -3.49 -9.93
N PRO A 61 -14.84 -4.54 -9.19
CA PRO A 61 -15.34 -5.75 -9.81
C PRO A 61 -16.54 -5.47 -10.72
N GLU A 62 -17.45 -4.58 -10.32
CA GLU A 62 -18.66 -4.22 -11.07
C GLU A 62 -18.32 -3.53 -12.40
N VAL A 63 -17.29 -2.67 -12.39
CA VAL A 63 -16.83 -1.94 -13.58
C VAL A 63 -16.00 -2.85 -14.48
N ALA A 64 -15.15 -3.69 -13.89
CA ALA A 64 -14.34 -4.65 -14.63
C ALA A 64 -15.20 -5.72 -15.34
N GLU A 65 -16.35 -6.09 -14.77
CA GLU A 65 -17.32 -6.98 -15.40
C GLU A 65 -17.86 -6.41 -16.72
N THR A 66 -18.08 -5.09 -16.77
CA THR A 66 -18.50 -4.39 -18.02
C THR A 66 -17.48 -4.57 -19.16
N TYR A 67 -16.22 -4.81 -18.83
CA TYR A 67 -15.13 -5.03 -19.78
C TYR A 67 -14.72 -6.51 -19.92
N ASN A 68 -15.47 -7.46 -19.34
CA ASN A 68 -15.10 -8.88 -19.22
C ASN A 68 -13.72 -9.11 -18.57
N CYS A 69 -13.29 -8.20 -17.71
CA CYS A 69 -11.97 -8.21 -17.06
C CYS A 69 -12.03 -8.61 -15.57
N HIS A 70 -13.19 -9.05 -15.07
CA HIS A 70 -13.43 -9.33 -13.65
C HIS A 70 -12.44 -10.34 -13.04
N ASP A 71 -12.21 -11.46 -13.72
CA ASP A 71 -11.41 -12.59 -13.22
C ASP A 71 -9.91 -12.45 -13.48
N THR A 72 -9.48 -11.31 -14.03
CA THR A 72 -8.06 -11.11 -14.33
C THR A 72 -7.25 -10.99 -13.03
N PRO A 73 -6.18 -11.79 -12.83
CA PRO A 73 -5.38 -11.77 -11.60
C PRO A 73 -4.63 -10.45 -11.39
N LEU A 74 -4.48 -9.65 -12.44
CA LEU A 74 -3.86 -8.32 -12.41
C LEU A 74 -4.79 -7.25 -11.81
N ARG A 75 -6.11 -7.44 -11.85
CA ARG A 75 -7.08 -6.49 -11.28
C ARG A 75 -6.87 -6.25 -9.78
N PRO A 76 -6.84 -7.27 -8.90
CA PRO A 76 -6.59 -7.04 -7.48
C PRO A 76 -5.21 -6.43 -7.22
N PHE A 77 -4.21 -6.74 -8.04
CA PHE A 77 -2.88 -6.13 -7.96
C PHE A 77 -2.91 -4.64 -8.26
N LEU A 78 -3.48 -4.24 -9.40
CA LEU A 78 -3.62 -2.83 -9.78
C LEU A 78 -4.46 -2.06 -8.75
N ARG A 79 -5.54 -2.68 -8.25
CA ARG A 79 -6.36 -2.09 -7.18
C ARG A 79 -5.59 -1.85 -5.90
N ALA A 80 -4.79 -2.83 -5.47
CA ALA A 80 -3.96 -2.70 -4.27
C ALA A 80 -2.93 -1.57 -4.43
N LEU A 81 -2.32 -1.42 -5.62
CA LEU A 81 -1.44 -0.29 -5.93
C LEU A 81 -2.17 1.05 -5.91
N CYS A 82 -3.40 1.12 -6.44
CA CYS A 82 -4.23 2.33 -6.35
C CYS A 82 -4.47 2.74 -4.90
N HIS A 83 -4.87 1.78 -4.06
CA HIS A 83 -5.08 1.99 -2.64
C HIS A 83 -3.80 2.40 -1.89
N GLY A 84 -2.66 1.82 -2.27
CA GLY A 84 -1.33 2.22 -1.80
C GLY A 84 -1.01 3.68 -2.14
N GLY A 85 -1.24 4.07 -3.40
CA GLY A 85 -1.03 5.44 -3.89
C GLY A 85 -1.97 6.46 -3.25
N LEU A 86 -3.26 6.14 -3.12
CA LEU A 86 -4.24 6.98 -2.42
C LEU A 86 -3.85 7.15 -0.94
N GLY A 87 -3.44 6.06 -0.29
CA GLY A 87 -2.90 6.09 1.06
C GLY A 87 -1.73 7.06 1.21
N HIS A 88 -0.77 6.96 0.28
CA HIS A 88 0.40 7.85 0.25
C HIS A 88 0.02 9.31 -0.03
N TYR A 89 -0.91 9.57 -0.96
CA TYR A 89 -1.44 10.90 -1.21
C TYR A 89 -2.03 11.55 0.06
N TYR A 90 -2.86 10.81 0.80
CA TYR A 90 -3.46 11.33 2.03
C TYR A 90 -2.44 11.50 3.16
N GLN A 91 -1.35 10.71 3.17
CA GLN A 91 -0.21 10.97 4.05
C GLN A 91 0.46 12.30 3.72
N LEU A 92 0.75 12.58 2.45
CA LEU A 92 1.36 13.85 2.01
C LEU A 92 0.50 15.05 2.38
N ARG A 93 -0.83 14.89 2.34
CA ARG A 93 -1.80 15.93 2.75
C ARG A 93 -2.07 16.00 4.25
N ASN A 94 -1.29 15.33 5.09
CA ASN A 94 -1.47 15.28 6.55
C ASN A 94 -2.89 14.84 7.00
N LYS A 95 -3.52 13.92 6.25
CA LYS A 95 -4.81 13.31 6.58
C LYS A 95 -4.64 11.81 6.88
N PRO A 96 -3.95 11.43 7.98
CA PRO A 96 -3.58 10.05 8.25
C PRO A 96 -4.79 9.11 8.42
N ARG A 97 -5.92 9.59 8.97
CA ARG A 97 -7.14 8.76 9.11
C ARG A 97 -7.74 8.33 7.77
N ALA A 98 -7.68 9.19 6.76
CA ALA A 98 -8.12 8.84 5.42
C ALA A 98 -7.14 7.85 4.77
N ALA A 99 -5.83 8.04 5.00
CA ALA A 99 -4.81 7.13 4.50
C ALA A 99 -4.98 5.70 5.03
N VAL A 100 -5.26 5.52 6.33
CA VAL A 100 -5.49 4.19 6.92
C VAL A 100 -6.59 3.44 6.17
N ARG A 101 -7.75 4.08 5.92
CA ARG A 101 -8.88 3.42 5.25
C ARG A 101 -8.51 2.83 3.89
N PHE A 102 -7.80 3.60 3.06
CA PHE A 102 -7.38 3.11 1.75
C PHE A 102 -6.31 2.02 1.87
N LEU A 103 -5.35 2.19 2.77
CA LEU A 103 -4.28 1.21 2.94
C LEU A 103 -4.79 -0.12 3.52
N GLU A 104 -5.76 -0.11 4.44
CA GLU A 104 -6.42 -1.32 4.95
C GLU A 104 -7.18 -2.05 3.82
N GLN A 105 -7.89 -1.30 2.96
CA GLN A 105 -8.52 -1.88 1.77
C GLN A 105 -7.50 -2.50 0.80
N GLY A 106 -6.34 -1.86 0.64
CA GLY A 106 -5.24 -2.40 -0.15
C GLY A 106 -4.60 -3.65 0.47
N ALA A 107 -4.45 -3.69 1.79
CA ALA A 107 -3.87 -4.81 2.52
C ALA A 107 -4.77 -6.04 2.52
N ASN A 108 -6.09 -5.86 2.58
CA ASN A 108 -7.09 -6.93 2.46
C ASN A 108 -7.20 -7.48 1.02
N GLY A 109 -6.61 -6.81 0.04
CA GLY A 109 -6.59 -7.25 -1.35
C GLY A 109 -5.69 -8.47 -1.57
N GLN A 110 -6.00 -9.29 -2.57
CA GLN A 110 -5.26 -10.53 -2.89
C GLN A 110 -3.88 -10.30 -3.56
N ALA A 111 -3.26 -9.13 -3.37
CA ALA A 111 -2.06 -8.71 -4.09
C ALA A 111 -0.77 -8.99 -3.30
N LYS A 112 -0.30 -10.25 -3.33
CA LYS A 112 0.92 -10.69 -2.60
C LYS A 112 2.15 -9.80 -2.83
N TRP A 113 2.34 -9.32 -4.06
CA TRP A 113 3.51 -8.52 -4.46
C TRP A 113 3.45 -7.05 -4.01
N ALA A 114 2.26 -6.46 -3.95
CA ALA A 114 2.09 -5.08 -3.47
C ALA A 114 1.99 -5.00 -1.94
N HIS A 115 1.73 -6.13 -1.29
CA HIS A 115 1.45 -6.22 0.14
C HIS A 115 2.55 -5.60 1.04
N PRO A 116 3.86 -5.85 0.84
CA PRO A 116 4.90 -5.28 1.71
C PRO A 116 4.94 -3.75 1.67
N ALA A 117 4.77 -3.15 0.50
CA ALA A 117 4.78 -1.69 0.35
C ALA A 117 3.58 -1.04 1.05
N ILE A 118 2.39 -1.66 0.95
CA ILE A 118 1.16 -1.19 1.61
C ILE A 118 1.29 -1.29 3.12
N LEU A 119 1.81 -2.41 3.64
CA LEU A 119 2.04 -2.61 5.07
C LEU A 119 3.08 -1.63 5.63
N LEU A 120 4.13 -1.33 4.86
CA LEU A 120 5.12 -0.33 5.25
C LEU A 120 4.47 1.06 5.35
N ASN A 121 3.64 1.42 4.37
CA ASN A 121 2.86 2.65 4.42
C ASN A 121 1.91 2.68 5.62
N LEU A 122 1.23 1.58 5.96
CA LEU A 122 0.39 1.48 7.17
C LEU A 122 1.20 1.74 8.44
N SER A 123 2.37 1.10 8.58
CA SER A 123 3.22 1.34 9.75
C SER A 123 3.61 2.83 9.89
N ALA A 124 3.94 3.49 8.77
CA ALA A 124 4.28 4.91 8.76
C ALA A 124 3.07 5.78 9.15
N VAL A 125 1.85 5.44 8.71
CA VAL A 125 0.63 6.15 9.16
C VAL A 125 0.41 5.97 10.66
N HIS A 126 0.51 4.76 11.19
CA HIS A 126 0.27 4.51 12.62
C HIS A 126 1.31 5.18 13.52
N LEU A 127 2.55 5.32 13.07
CA LEU A 127 3.54 6.16 13.77
C LEU A 127 3.09 7.63 13.84
N ARG A 128 2.57 8.19 12.74
CA ARG A 128 2.02 9.56 12.73
C ARG A 128 0.78 9.72 13.60
N LEU A 129 -0.02 8.66 13.75
CA LEU A 129 -1.18 8.62 14.65
C LEU A 129 -0.82 8.38 16.13
N LYS A 130 0.47 8.24 16.45
CA LYS A 130 0.97 7.91 17.80
C LYS A 130 0.43 6.57 18.33
N GLU A 131 0.25 5.60 17.43
CA GLU A 131 -0.13 4.21 17.74
C GLU A 131 1.06 3.26 17.48
N PRO A 132 2.13 3.30 18.31
CA PRO A 132 3.37 2.58 18.03
C PRO A 132 3.19 1.05 18.02
N GLY A 133 2.21 0.53 18.78
CA GLY A 133 1.98 -0.91 18.82
C GLY A 133 1.46 -1.49 17.51
N LYS A 134 0.47 -0.84 16.90
CA LYS A 134 -0.01 -1.22 15.57
C LYS A 134 1.05 -0.99 14.51
N ALA A 135 1.77 0.13 14.60
CA ALA A 135 2.86 0.42 13.67
C ALA A 135 3.90 -0.70 13.65
N LEU A 136 4.31 -1.19 14.82
CA LEU A 136 5.29 -2.26 14.88
C LEU A 136 4.71 -3.61 14.46
N SER A 137 3.46 -3.92 14.80
CA SER A 137 2.78 -5.11 14.29
C SER A 137 2.83 -5.17 12.75
N TYR A 138 2.52 -4.04 12.08
CA TYR A 138 2.64 -3.95 10.63
C TYR A 138 4.09 -4.06 10.13
N LEU A 139 5.08 -3.48 10.82
CA LEU A 139 6.49 -3.67 10.47
C LEU A 139 6.92 -5.14 10.54
N CYS A 140 6.51 -5.88 11.57
CA CYS A 140 6.75 -7.32 11.64
C CYS A 140 6.11 -8.06 10.45
N GLN A 141 4.89 -7.69 10.07
CA GLN A 141 4.22 -8.27 8.90
C GLN A 141 4.96 -7.94 7.59
N VAL A 142 5.50 -6.72 7.43
CA VAL A 142 6.34 -6.36 6.28
C VAL A 142 7.54 -7.29 6.17
N VAL A 143 8.27 -7.48 7.27
CA VAL A 143 9.47 -8.34 7.29
C VAL A 143 9.11 -9.78 6.91
N LEU A 144 8.01 -10.31 7.44
CA LEU A 144 7.53 -11.65 7.09
C LEU A 144 7.09 -11.76 5.63
N ALA A 145 6.37 -10.75 5.11
CA ALA A 145 5.93 -10.72 3.73
C ALA A 145 7.13 -10.63 2.76
N LEU A 146 8.11 -9.77 3.06
CA LEU A 146 9.36 -9.70 2.31
C LEU A 146 10.09 -11.04 2.37
N ARG A 147 10.28 -11.63 3.56
CA ARG A 147 10.92 -12.96 3.72
C ARG A 147 10.26 -14.03 2.85
N SER A 148 8.92 -14.03 2.75
CA SER A 148 8.20 -14.98 1.90
C SER A 148 8.39 -14.76 0.40
N GLY A 149 8.65 -13.51 -0.02
CA GLY A 149 8.83 -13.13 -1.43
C GLY A 149 10.30 -13.09 -1.89
N THR A 150 11.23 -12.78 -1.00
CA THR A 150 12.67 -12.60 -1.28
C THR A 150 13.54 -13.78 -0.86
N GLY A 151 12.95 -14.85 -0.33
CA GLY A 151 13.65 -16.08 0.07
C GLY A 151 14.70 -16.62 -0.92
N PRO A 152 14.56 -16.45 -2.25
CA PRO A 152 15.60 -16.85 -3.21
C PRO A 152 16.71 -15.80 -3.45
N LEU A 153 16.49 -14.52 -3.12
CA LEU A 153 17.35 -13.39 -3.52
C LEU A 153 18.35 -12.95 -2.42
N CYS A 154 18.09 -13.26 -1.15
CA CYS A 154 18.97 -12.93 -0.04
C CYS A 154 19.36 -14.19 0.74
N GLN A 155 20.38 -14.92 0.28
CA GLN A 155 21.01 -15.99 1.06
C GLN A 155 21.99 -15.47 2.13
N ALA A 156 22.31 -14.17 2.12
CA ALA A 156 23.15 -13.56 3.13
C ALA A 156 22.37 -13.38 4.45
N SER A 157 22.82 -14.12 5.47
CA SER A 157 22.55 -13.93 6.90
C SER A 157 21.08 -13.90 7.34
N MET A 158 20.33 -14.94 6.99
CA MET A 158 19.01 -15.23 7.54
C MET A 158 18.98 -15.24 9.08
N ALA A 159 20.10 -15.57 9.73
CA ALA A 159 20.23 -15.62 11.19
C ALA A 159 20.19 -14.23 11.84
N GLU A 160 20.83 -13.21 11.26
CA GLU A 160 20.86 -11.84 11.82
C GLU A 160 19.50 -11.14 11.69
N VAL A 161 18.78 -11.40 10.61
CA VAL A 161 17.41 -10.88 10.44
C VAL A 161 16.46 -11.51 11.45
N GLU A 162 16.63 -12.81 11.73
CA GLU A 162 15.77 -13.51 12.69
C GLU A 162 16.05 -13.11 14.14
N THR A 163 17.31 -12.85 14.51
CA THR A 163 17.65 -12.28 15.82
C THR A 163 17.12 -10.86 15.96
N ALA A 164 17.23 -10.02 14.93
CA ALA A 164 16.67 -8.67 14.93
C ALA A 164 15.13 -8.67 15.04
N LEU A 165 14.44 -9.58 14.35
CA LEU A 165 12.99 -9.71 14.43
C LEU A 165 12.54 -10.20 15.82
N ARG A 166 13.24 -11.19 16.39
CA ARG A 166 12.97 -11.65 17.77
C ARG A 166 13.22 -10.53 18.78
N ALA A 167 14.29 -9.77 18.64
CA ALA A 167 14.59 -8.62 19.49
C ALA A 167 13.53 -7.51 19.36
N ALA A 168 13.04 -7.25 18.14
CA ALA A 168 11.95 -6.30 17.93
C ALA A 168 10.64 -6.80 18.55
N GLY A 169 10.30 -8.08 18.39
CA GLY A 169 9.12 -8.71 18.98
C GLY A 169 9.14 -8.72 20.52
N THR A 170 10.29 -8.98 21.13
CA THR A 170 10.45 -8.91 22.60
C THR A 170 10.39 -7.47 23.10
N ALA A 171 11.03 -6.52 22.40
CA ALA A 171 10.94 -5.11 22.73
C ALA A 171 9.48 -4.59 22.67
N VAL A 172 8.68 -5.09 21.73
CA VAL A 172 7.27 -4.70 21.60
C VAL A 172 6.37 -5.32 22.65
N SER A 173 6.60 -6.58 22.97
CA SER A 173 5.91 -7.22 24.08
C SER A 173 6.23 -6.51 25.41
N ALA A 174 7.46 -5.99 25.55
CA ALA A 174 7.88 -5.21 26.70
C ALA A 174 7.28 -3.78 26.73
N VAL A 175 7.12 -3.12 25.58
CA VAL A 175 6.58 -1.75 25.48
C VAL A 175 5.05 -1.70 25.54
N LEU A 176 4.37 -2.68 24.93
CA LEU A 176 2.89 -2.72 24.89
C LEU A 176 2.26 -3.42 26.09
N GLY A 177 3.07 -4.14 26.88
CA GLY A 177 2.58 -5.04 27.92
C GLY A 177 1.85 -6.26 27.33
N PRO A 178 1.57 -7.29 28.15
CA PRO A 178 0.81 -8.44 27.69
C PRO A 178 -0.59 -7.99 27.21
N PRO A 179 -1.18 -8.68 26.22
CA PRO A 179 -2.57 -8.42 25.85
C PRO A 179 -3.41 -8.55 27.12
N LYS A 180 -4.23 -7.54 27.42
CA LYS A 180 -5.24 -7.67 28.47
C LYS A 180 -6.13 -8.85 28.10
N GLU A 181 -5.99 -9.96 28.82
CA GLU A 181 -6.96 -11.05 28.77
C GLU A 181 -8.33 -10.41 29.01
N VAL A 182 -9.19 -10.44 27.99
CA VAL A 182 -10.60 -10.15 28.17
C VAL A 182 -11.11 -11.32 29.01
N ALA A 183 -11.18 -11.11 30.31
CA ALA A 183 -11.85 -11.99 31.23
C ALA A 183 -13.32 -12.08 30.81
N HIS A 184 -13.65 -13.09 30.01
CA HIS A 184 -15.01 -13.58 29.92
C HIS A 184 -15.32 -14.29 31.23
N GLN A 185 -15.80 -13.51 32.21
CA GLN A 185 -16.60 -14.00 33.31
C GLN A 185 -17.94 -13.28 33.29
N ALA A 186 -18.93 -13.96 32.70
CA ALA A 186 -20.31 -14.04 33.17
C ALA A 186 -20.98 -15.19 32.39
#